data_AF-B3FEE1-F1
#
_entry.id   AF-B3FEE1-F1
#
_cell.length_a   1.000
_cell.length_b   1.000
_cell.length_c   1.000
_cell.angle_alpha   90.00
_cell.angle_beta   90.00
_cell.angle_gamma   90.00
#
_symmetry.space_group_name_H-M   'P 1'
#
loop_
_entity.id
_entity.type
_entity.pdbx_description
1 polymer ?
#
loop_
_entity_poly.entity_id
_entity_poly.type
_entity_poly.pdbx_seq_one_letter_code
_entity_poly.pdbx_strand_id
1 'polypeptide(L)'
;QLGDGVVRTIALGSTDGLKRNLLATNTERAISVPVGAGTLGRIMDVLGCPIDEAGDVQASDHWEIHRAAPSYEDQSSSTELLETGIKVIDLMCPFAKGGKVGLFGGAGVGKTVNMMELINNIAKAHSGLSVFAGVGERTREGNDFYHEMKDSNVLDKVAMVYGQMNEPPG
;
A
#
# COMPACT_ATOMS: atom_id res chain seq x y z
N GLN A 1 -24.60 -12.19 -5.14
CA GLN A 1 -25.15 -13.40 -5.79
C GLN A 1 -25.78 -12.98 -7.11
N LEU A 2 -25.62 -13.77 -8.19
CA LEU A 2 -26.25 -13.50 -9.49
C LEU A 2 -27.63 -14.19 -9.65
N GLY A 3 -28.05 -14.98 -8.66
CA GLY A 3 -29.18 -15.92 -8.74
C GLY A 3 -28.69 -17.37 -8.71
N ASP A 4 -29.57 -18.34 -8.41
CA ASP A 4 -29.34 -19.80 -8.52
C ASP A 4 -28.06 -20.34 -7.84
N GLY A 5 -27.65 -19.75 -6.72
CA GLY A 5 -26.41 -20.14 -6.03
C GLY A 5 -25.13 -19.77 -6.80
N VAL A 6 -25.23 -19.00 -7.88
CA VAL A 6 -24.10 -18.56 -8.71
C VAL A 6 -23.51 -17.25 -8.17
N VAL A 7 -22.18 -17.21 -8.11
CA VAL A 7 -21.40 -16.02 -7.79
C VAL A 7 -20.50 -15.66 -8.97
N ARG A 8 -20.25 -14.37 -9.16
CA ARG A 8 -19.22 -13.87 -10.07
C ARG A 8 -18.07 -13.37 -9.22
N THR A 9 -16.87 -13.87 -9.51
CA THR A 9 -15.65 -13.54 -8.80
C THR A 9 -14.65 -12.89 -9.75
N ILE A 10 -13.65 -12.23 -9.18
CA ILE A 10 -12.47 -11.72 -9.87
C ILE A 10 -11.31 -12.58 -9.40
N ALA A 11 -10.44 -13.00 -10.32
CA ALA A 11 -9.26 -13.79 -10.00
C ALA A 11 -8.08 -12.86 -9.71
N LEU A 12 -7.38 -13.11 -8.61
CA LEU A 12 -6.19 -12.36 -8.17
C LEU A 12 -4.87 -13.01 -8.63
N GLY A 13 -4.96 -14.04 -9.47
CA GLY A 13 -3.84 -14.77 -10.04
C GLY A 13 -4.16 -15.27 -11.44
N SER A 14 -3.23 -15.98 -12.08
CA SER A 14 -3.49 -16.56 -13.39
C SER A 14 -4.66 -17.54 -13.34
N THR A 15 -5.53 -17.46 -14.36
CA THR A 15 -6.65 -18.39 -14.55
C THR A 15 -6.29 -19.53 -15.50
N ASP A 16 -5.04 -19.58 -15.97
CA ASP A 16 -4.55 -20.63 -16.85
C ASP A 16 -4.66 -22.00 -16.18
N GLY A 17 -5.19 -22.97 -16.92
CA GLY A 17 -5.38 -24.34 -16.42
C GLY A 17 -6.62 -24.54 -15.54
N LEU A 18 -7.40 -23.50 -15.23
CA LEU A 18 -8.70 -23.67 -14.58
C LEU A 18 -9.68 -24.44 -15.48
N LYS A 19 -10.46 -25.33 -14.87
CA LYS A 19 -11.44 -26.16 -15.56
C LYS A 19 -12.82 -25.98 -14.93
N ARG A 20 -13.86 -26.20 -15.71
CA ARG A 20 -15.24 -26.25 -15.19
C ARG A 20 -15.35 -27.36 -14.14
N ASN A 21 -16.21 -27.14 -13.15
CA ASN A 21 -16.45 -28.04 -12.01
C ASN A 21 -15.24 -28.24 -11.08
N LEU A 22 -14.24 -27.34 -11.14
CA LEU A 22 -13.21 -27.29 -10.11
C LEU A 22 -13.85 -26.94 -8.75
N LEU A 23 -13.43 -27.63 -7.70
CA LEU A 23 -13.89 -27.34 -6.34
C LEU A 23 -13.33 -25.99 -5.89
N ALA A 24 -14.21 -25.11 -5.41
CA ALA A 24 -13.86 -23.86 -4.77
C ALA A 24 -14.32 -23.90 -3.32
N THR A 25 -13.49 -23.40 -2.40
CA THR A 25 -13.82 -23.31 -0.98
C THR A 25 -14.08 -21.84 -0.63
N ASN A 26 -15.20 -21.58 0.04
CA ASN A 26 -15.48 -20.26 0.59
C ASN A 26 -14.77 -20.14 1.94
N THR A 27 -13.91 -19.14 2.09
CA THR A 27 -13.23 -18.84 3.36
C THR A 27 -14.14 -18.13 4.38
N GLU A 28 -15.34 -17.73 3.95
CA GLU A 28 -16.35 -17.00 4.74
C GLU A 28 -15.90 -15.63 5.25
N ARG A 29 -14.78 -15.13 4.73
CA ARG A 29 -14.16 -13.86 5.09
C ARG A 29 -13.64 -13.15 3.86
N ALA A 30 -13.47 -11.83 3.95
CA ALA A 30 -12.80 -11.10 2.89
C ALA A 30 -11.29 -11.45 2.85
N ILE A 31 -10.61 -11.01 1.79
CA ILE A 31 -9.14 -11.11 1.72
C ILE A 31 -8.56 -10.40 2.95
N SER A 32 -7.69 -11.10 3.65
CA SER A 32 -7.13 -10.66 4.93
C SER A 32 -5.62 -10.63 4.82
N VAL A 33 -5.03 -9.48 5.19
CA VAL A 33 -3.59 -9.24 5.08
C VAL A 33 -2.97 -9.04 6.47
N PRO A 34 -1.69 -9.38 6.67
CA PRO A 34 -1.00 -9.13 7.93
C PRO A 34 -0.86 -7.62 8.18
N VAL A 35 -1.00 -7.21 9.44
CA VAL A 35 -0.84 -5.81 9.86
C VAL A 35 0.03 -5.69 11.11
N GLY A 36 0.42 -4.46 11.45
CA GLY A 36 1.22 -4.15 12.62
C GLY A 36 2.71 -3.97 12.32
N ALA A 37 3.52 -3.80 13.36
CA ALA A 37 4.93 -3.44 13.21
C ALA A 37 5.78 -4.48 12.46
N GLY A 38 5.35 -5.75 12.43
CA GLY A 38 6.05 -6.81 11.70
C GLY A 38 6.00 -6.68 10.18
N THR A 39 5.15 -5.81 9.63
CA THR A 39 5.09 -5.53 8.18
C THR A 39 6.09 -4.46 7.75
N LEU A 40 6.72 -3.75 8.68
CA LEU A 40 7.69 -2.71 8.37
C LEU A 40 8.97 -3.34 7.78
N GLY A 41 9.46 -2.73 6.72
CA GLY A 41 10.58 -3.20 5.91
C GLY A 41 10.27 -4.37 5.00
N ARG A 42 9.02 -4.87 4.99
CA ARG A 42 8.59 -6.01 4.19
C ARG A 42 7.96 -5.59 2.88
N ILE A 43 8.10 -6.44 1.87
CA ILE A 43 7.41 -6.32 0.59
C ILE A 43 6.35 -7.42 0.49
N MET A 44 5.10 -7.03 0.31
CA MET A 44 3.95 -7.94 0.23
C MET A 44 3.19 -7.78 -1.08
N ASP A 45 2.55 -8.85 -1.54
CA ASP A 45 1.57 -8.81 -2.64
C ASP A 45 0.17 -8.39 -2.16
N VAL A 46 -0.80 -8.35 -3.09
CA VAL A 46 -2.20 -7.98 -2.80
C VAL A 46 -2.90 -8.92 -1.82
N LEU A 47 -2.40 -10.15 -1.66
CA LEU A 47 -2.92 -11.15 -0.72
C LEU A 47 -2.23 -11.07 0.64
N GLY A 48 -1.23 -10.20 0.79
CA GLY A 48 -0.43 -10.09 2.01
C GLY A 48 0.69 -11.13 2.12
N CYS A 49 0.99 -11.85 1.03
CA CYS A 49 2.09 -12.81 1.02
C CYS A 49 3.41 -12.04 0.84
N PRO A 50 4.48 -12.39 1.60
CA PRO A 50 5.78 -11.77 1.41
C PRO A 50 6.40 -12.18 0.07
N ILE A 51 6.93 -11.20 -0.66
CA ILE A 51 7.60 -11.38 -1.96
C ILE A 51 9.07 -10.90 -1.94
N ASP A 52 9.59 -10.63 -0.75
CA ASP A 52 10.95 -10.11 -0.50
C ASP A 52 11.99 -11.18 -0.16
N GLU A 53 11.62 -12.46 -0.21
CA GLU A 53 12.47 -13.60 0.18
C GLU A 53 13.00 -13.53 1.63
N ALA A 54 12.42 -12.70 2.50
CA ALA A 54 12.84 -12.50 3.89
C ALA A 54 12.10 -13.43 4.89
N GLY A 55 11.53 -14.53 4.40
CA GLY A 55 10.70 -15.45 5.18
C GLY A 55 9.29 -14.91 5.47
N ASP A 56 8.59 -15.49 6.43
CA ASP A 56 7.21 -15.09 6.74
C ASP A 56 7.14 -13.73 7.45
N VAL A 57 6.05 -12.99 7.24
CA VAL A 57 5.76 -11.74 7.96
C VAL A 57 5.33 -12.07 9.38
N GLN A 58 6.06 -11.55 10.37
CA GLN A 58 5.76 -11.76 11.79
C GLN A 58 4.62 -10.83 12.25
N ALA A 59 3.38 -11.16 11.90
CA ALA A 59 2.20 -10.39 12.25
C ALA A 59 1.34 -11.10 13.30
N SER A 60 0.96 -10.38 14.36
CA SER A 60 0.02 -10.88 15.38
C SER A 60 -1.43 -10.75 14.95
N ASP A 61 -1.72 -9.77 14.09
CA ASP A 61 -3.06 -9.44 13.62
C ASP A 61 -3.15 -9.46 12.10
N HIS A 62 -4.34 -9.81 11.62
CA HIS A 62 -4.69 -9.77 10.21
C HIS A 62 -6.00 -9.01 10.03
N TRP A 63 -6.03 -8.08 9.09
CA TRP A 63 -7.21 -7.25 8.83
C TRP A 63 -7.76 -7.54 7.44
N GLU A 64 -9.07 -7.46 7.31
CA GLU A 64 -9.76 -7.53 6.01
C GLU A 64 -9.53 -6.24 5.22
N ILE A 65 -9.27 -6.36 3.91
CA ILE A 65 -9.02 -5.20 3.03
C ILE A 65 -10.28 -4.39 2.75
N HIS A 66 -11.46 -5.00 2.90
CA HIS A 66 -12.75 -4.32 2.75
C HIS A 66 -13.31 -3.98 4.13
N ARG A 67 -13.28 -2.70 4.50
CA ARG A 67 -13.87 -2.19 5.74
C ARG A 67 -14.69 -0.95 5.46
N ALA A 68 -15.69 -0.70 6.31
CA ALA A 68 -16.44 0.54 6.26
C ALA A 68 -15.51 1.73 6.53
N ALA A 69 -15.76 2.85 5.85
CA ALA A 69 -15.10 4.11 6.18
C ALA A 69 -15.46 4.55 7.61
N PRO A 70 -14.63 5.37 8.28
CA PRO A 70 -14.94 5.93 9.58
C PRO A 70 -16.30 6.65 9.57
N SER A 71 -17.04 6.55 10.67
CA SER A 71 -18.33 7.24 10.80
C SER A 71 -18.15 8.76 10.88
N TYR A 72 -19.23 9.52 10.78
CA TYR A 72 -19.15 10.98 10.95
C TYR A 72 -18.68 11.38 12.36
N GLU A 73 -19.04 10.61 13.38
CA GLU A 73 -18.64 10.86 14.77
C GLU A 73 -17.14 10.61 15.01
N ASP A 74 -16.52 9.74 14.20
CA ASP A 74 -15.08 9.43 14.27
C ASP A 74 -14.21 10.43 13.50
N GLN A 75 -14.81 11.38 12.76
CA GLN A 75 -14.06 12.34 11.96
C GLN A 75 -13.54 13.48 12.84
N SER A 76 -12.22 13.67 12.85
CA SER A 76 -11.62 14.85 13.49
C SER A 76 -11.86 16.11 12.64
N SER A 77 -12.26 17.20 13.30
CA SER A 77 -12.35 18.54 12.70
C SER A 77 -11.04 19.34 12.78
N SER A 78 -9.97 18.77 13.34
CA SER A 78 -8.71 19.49 13.55
C SER A 78 -7.97 19.76 12.23
N THR A 79 -7.75 21.03 11.90
CA THR A 79 -6.87 21.46 10.80
C THR A 79 -5.43 21.63 11.31
N GLU A 80 -4.78 20.52 11.66
CA GLU A 80 -3.33 20.51 11.93
C GLU A 80 -2.58 20.47 10.60
N LEU A 81 -1.48 21.21 10.50
CA LEU A 81 -0.57 21.13 9.34
C LEU A 81 0.41 19.97 9.52
N LEU A 82 0.75 19.31 8.42
CA LEU A 82 1.82 18.33 8.32
C LEU A 82 3.02 19.01 7.66
N GLU A 83 4.02 19.35 8.46
CA GLU A 83 5.27 19.93 7.96
C GLU A 83 6.07 18.86 7.19
N THR A 84 6.35 19.14 5.92
CA THR A 84 6.99 18.20 5.00
C THR A 84 8.51 18.37 4.90
N GLY A 85 9.03 19.54 5.29
CA GLY A 85 10.43 19.92 5.10
C GLY A 85 10.75 20.39 3.69
N ILE A 86 9.77 20.40 2.77
CA ILE A 86 9.93 20.82 1.39
C ILE A 86 9.39 22.24 1.26
N LYS A 87 10.30 23.22 1.13
CA LYS A 87 9.97 24.66 1.14
C LYS A 87 8.81 25.06 0.24
N VAL A 88 8.76 24.55 -1.00
CA VAL A 88 7.69 24.92 -1.94
C VAL A 88 6.34 24.34 -1.51
N ILE A 89 6.33 23.14 -0.90
CA ILE A 89 5.10 22.51 -0.38
C ILE A 89 4.66 23.26 0.87
N ASP A 90 5.53 23.41 1.86
CA ASP A 90 5.19 24.01 3.14
C ASP A 90 4.77 25.49 3.01
N LEU A 91 5.30 26.22 2.02
CA LEU A 91 4.95 27.63 1.79
C LEU A 91 3.72 27.81 0.89
N MET A 92 3.64 27.11 -0.24
CA MET A 92 2.62 27.39 -1.27
C MET A 92 1.40 26.50 -1.15
N CYS A 93 1.59 25.23 -0.76
CA CYS A 93 0.56 24.19 -0.76
C CYS A 93 0.70 23.28 0.46
N PRO A 94 0.58 23.83 1.70
CA PRO A 94 0.85 23.07 2.92
C PRO A 94 -0.12 21.90 3.08
N PHE A 95 0.38 20.77 3.57
CA PHE A 95 -0.42 19.58 3.77
C PHE A 95 -1.19 19.65 5.08
N ALA A 96 -2.47 19.28 5.07
CA ALA A 96 -3.24 19.05 6.29
C ALA A 96 -3.00 17.61 6.77
N LYS A 97 -2.77 17.44 8.07
CA LYS A 97 -2.67 16.11 8.69
C LYS A 97 -3.99 15.36 8.56
N GLY A 98 -3.93 14.12 8.10
CA GLY A 98 -5.12 13.33 7.74
C GLY A 98 -5.78 13.75 6.41
N GLY A 99 -5.24 14.76 5.71
CA GLY A 99 -5.68 15.18 4.40
C GLY A 99 -5.25 14.21 3.29
N LYS A 100 -5.90 14.34 2.12
CA LYS A 100 -5.53 13.63 0.89
C LYS A 100 -4.80 14.59 -0.04
N VAL A 101 -3.67 14.15 -0.59
CA VAL A 101 -2.83 14.96 -1.49
C VAL A 101 -2.63 14.23 -2.80
N GLY A 102 -2.72 14.96 -3.92
CA GLY A 102 -2.41 14.45 -5.25
C GLY A 102 -1.11 15.04 -5.79
N LEU A 103 -0.17 14.17 -6.18
CA LEU A 103 1.06 14.55 -6.87
C LEU A 103 0.87 14.37 -8.39
N PHE A 104 0.44 15.43 -9.07
CA PHE A 104 0.17 15.41 -10.50
C PHE A 104 1.41 15.78 -11.32
N GLY A 105 1.74 14.97 -12.33
CA GLY A 105 2.89 15.25 -13.18
C GLY A 105 3.15 14.20 -14.25
N GLY A 106 3.87 14.59 -15.30
CA GLY A 106 4.26 13.70 -16.41
C GLY A 106 5.31 12.65 -16.03
N ALA A 107 5.76 11.87 -17.02
CA ALA A 107 6.89 10.98 -16.83
C ALA A 107 8.18 11.80 -16.58
N GLY A 108 9.04 11.33 -15.67
CA GLY A 108 10.35 11.95 -15.43
C GLY A 108 10.36 13.27 -14.65
N VAL A 109 9.22 13.78 -14.17
CA VAL A 109 9.16 15.05 -13.41
C VAL A 109 9.51 14.92 -11.92
N GLY A 110 9.99 13.75 -11.49
CA GLY A 110 10.42 13.51 -10.10
C GLY A 110 9.29 13.21 -9.12
N LYS A 111 8.15 12.64 -9.54
CA LYS A 111 7.06 12.26 -8.63
C LYS A 111 7.51 11.28 -7.53
N THR A 112 8.17 10.20 -7.94
CA THR A 112 8.71 9.18 -7.02
C THR A 112 9.74 9.80 -6.09
N VAL A 113 10.65 10.62 -6.62
CA VAL A 113 11.67 11.34 -5.82
C VAL A 113 11.02 12.22 -4.74
N ASN A 114 9.98 12.99 -5.07
CA ASN A 114 9.24 13.78 -4.08
C ASN A 114 8.56 12.89 -3.04
N MET A 115 7.98 11.75 -3.43
CA MET A 115 7.34 10.82 -2.50
C MET A 115 8.35 10.20 -1.53
N MET A 116 9.53 9.81 -2.03
CA MET A 116 10.60 9.25 -1.20
C MET A 116 11.12 10.28 -0.20
N GLU A 117 11.30 11.52 -0.63
CA GLU A 117 11.73 12.61 0.25
C GLU A 117 10.67 12.93 1.33
N LEU A 118 9.38 12.88 0.98
CA LEU A 118 8.29 13.01 1.95
C LEU A 118 8.34 11.91 3.01
N ILE A 119 8.49 10.65 2.59
CA ILE A 119 8.61 9.49 3.51
C ILE A 119 9.82 9.69 4.42
N ASN A 120 10.97 10.04 3.85
CA ASN A 120 12.21 10.29 4.58
C ASN A 120 12.03 11.37 5.66
N ASN A 121 11.42 12.51 5.31
CA ASN A 121 11.25 13.63 6.24
C ASN A 121 10.20 13.34 7.32
N ILE A 122 9.09 12.68 6.97
CA ILE A 122 8.07 12.28 7.94
C ILE A 122 8.63 11.23 8.92
N ALA A 123 9.39 10.25 8.42
CA ALA A 123 10.01 9.22 9.25
C ALA A 123 11.01 9.84 10.24
N LYS A 124 11.86 10.77 9.79
CA LYS A 124 12.90 11.40 10.62
C LYS A 124 12.36 12.45 11.59
N ALA A 125 11.44 13.31 11.15
CA ALA A 125 10.97 14.45 11.95
C ALA A 125 9.79 14.12 12.85
N HIS A 126 8.89 13.23 12.41
CA HIS A 126 7.61 12.98 13.09
C HIS A 126 7.52 11.57 13.70
N SER A 127 8.60 10.77 13.64
CA SER A 127 8.58 9.34 14.00
C SER A 127 7.43 8.57 13.33
N GLY A 128 7.01 9.04 12.15
CA GLY A 128 5.87 8.50 11.42
C GLY A 128 6.23 7.20 10.73
N LEU A 129 5.23 6.32 10.59
CA LEU A 129 5.31 5.14 9.75
C LEU A 129 4.66 5.45 8.40
N SER A 130 5.17 4.84 7.34
CA SER A 130 4.64 5.00 5.99
C SER A 130 4.23 3.65 5.40
N VAL A 131 3.20 3.66 4.56
CA VAL A 131 2.81 2.52 3.74
C VAL A 131 2.89 2.96 2.29
N PHE A 132 3.71 2.27 1.51
CA PHE A 132 3.81 2.47 0.06
C PHE A 132 2.98 1.41 -0.65
N ALA A 133 2.01 1.83 -1.46
CA ALA A 133 1.19 0.96 -2.29
C ALA A 133 1.53 1.18 -3.77
N GLY A 134 2.33 0.29 -4.35
CA GLY A 134 2.71 0.32 -5.76
C GLY A 134 1.64 -0.36 -6.62
N VAL A 135 0.66 0.41 -7.08
CA VAL A 135 -0.48 -0.09 -7.87
C VAL A 135 -0.23 0.10 -9.36
N GLY A 136 -0.07 -1.00 -10.10
CA GLY A 136 0.20 -0.98 -11.54
C GLY A 136 1.56 -0.36 -11.88
N GLU A 137 2.48 -0.34 -10.92
CA GLU A 137 3.83 0.20 -11.11
C GLU A 137 4.74 -0.80 -11.83
N ARG A 138 5.77 -0.29 -12.50
CA ARG A 138 6.78 -1.16 -13.11
C ARG A 138 7.60 -1.84 -12.02
N THR A 139 7.89 -3.13 -12.18
CA THR A 139 8.76 -3.90 -11.29
C THR A 139 10.11 -3.22 -11.04
N ARG A 140 10.71 -2.61 -12.08
CA ARG A 140 11.95 -1.83 -11.95
C ARG A 140 11.80 -0.63 -11.02
N GLU A 141 10.71 0.14 -11.15
CA GLU A 141 10.47 1.32 -10.32
C GLU A 141 10.23 0.93 -8.85
N GLY A 142 9.55 -0.20 -8.60
CA GLY A 142 9.43 -0.76 -7.26
C GLY A 142 10.75 -1.22 -6.66
N ASN A 143 11.59 -1.88 -7.46
CA ASN A 143 12.92 -2.31 -7.02
C ASN A 143 13.84 -1.11 -6.69
N ASP A 144 13.87 -0.10 -7.56
CA ASP A 144 14.64 1.12 -7.35
C ASP A 144 14.20 1.82 -6.04
N PHE A 145 12.88 1.93 -5.81
CA PHE A 145 12.30 2.48 -4.58
C PHE A 145 12.75 1.72 -3.33
N TYR A 146 12.71 0.38 -3.35
CA TYR A 146 13.17 -0.44 -2.22
C TYR A 146 14.64 -0.17 -1.86
N HIS A 147 15.51 -0.10 -2.88
CA HIS A 147 16.93 0.18 -2.67
C HIS A 147 17.16 1.60 -2.13
N GLU A 148 16.46 2.61 -2.64
CA GLU A 148 16.56 3.99 -2.12
C GLU A 148 16.11 4.08 -0.65
N MET A 149 15.04 3.37 -0.26
CA MET A 149 14.60 3.31 1.15
C MET A 149 15.62 2.63 2.05
N LYS A 150 16.26 1.57 1.55
CA LYS A 150 17.34 0.86 2.25
C LYS A 150 18.56 1.76 2.43
N ASP A 151 19.01 2.42 1.37
CA ASP A 151 20.18 3.30 1.39
C ASP A 151 19.95 4.55 2.26
N SER A 152 18.68 5.01 2.35
CA SER A 152 18.27 6.14 3.19
C SER A 152 18.08 5.78 4.67
N ASN A 153 18.27 4.51 5.07
CA ASN A 153 18.04 3.98 6.42
C ASN A 153 16.63 4.28 6.97
N VAL A 154 15.60 4.18 6.13
CA VAL A 154 14.20 4.35 6.53
C VAL A 154 13.36 3.11 6.29
N LEU A 155 13.97 2.01 5.85
CA LEU A 155 13.28 0.76 5.54
C LEU A 155 12.49 0.21 6.75
N ASP A 156 12.98 0.39 7.98
CA ASP A 156 12.29 -0.01 9.22
C ASP A 156 11.05 0.84 9.55
N LYS A 157 10.76 1.88 8.76
CA LYS A 157 9.60 2.77 8.90
C LYS A 157 8.59 2.64 7.78
N VAL A 158 8.84 1.80 6.78
CA VAL A 158 8.02 1.69 5.57
C VAL A 158 7.57 0.26 5.36
N ALA A 159 6.26 0.03 5.25
CA ALA A 159 5.72 -1.22 4.71
C ALA A 159 5.42 -1.03 3.21
N MET A 160 5.74 -2.01 2.37
CA MET A 160 5.53 -1.92 0.92
C MET A 160 4.56 -3.01 0.46
N VAL A 161 3.54 -2.60 -0.30
CA VAL A 161 2.58 -3.48 -0.95
C VAL A 161 2.64 -3.24 -2.45
N TYR A 162 2.89 -4.27 -3.25
CA TYR A 162 2.94 -4.16 -4.70
C TYR A 162 1.85 -5.00 -5.37
N GLY A 163 1.18 -4.39 -6.34
CA GLY A 163 0.43 -5.07 -7.39
C GLY A 163 1.01 -4.61 -8.72
N GLN A 164 1.95 -5.37 -9.26
CA GLN A 164 2.78 -4.93 -10.40
C GLN A 164 2.05 -5.04 -11.74
N MET A 165 2.56 -4.36 -12.79
CA MET A 165 1.96 -4.40 -14.13
C MET A 165 1.83 -5.80 -14.76
N ASN A 166 2.57 -6.79 -14.29
CA ASN A 166 2.52 -8.18 -14.74
C ASN A 166 1.47 -9.02 -14.00
N GLU A 167 0.84 -8.48 -12.96
CA GLU A 167 -0.26 -9.13 -12.27
C GLU A 167 -1.57 -8.99 -13.07
N PRO A 168 -2.51 -9.94 -12.90
CA PRO A 168 -3.84 -9.78 -13.48
C PRO A 168 -4.51 -8.51 -12.95
N PRO A 169 -5.52 -7.95 -13.65
CA PRO A 169 -6.19 -6.72 -13.25
C PRO A 169 -7.05 -6.84 -11.98
N GLY A 170 -7.01 -8.00 -11.31
CA GLY A 170 -7.84 -8.35 -10.18
C GLY A 170 -7.38 -7.75 -8.87
#